data_AF-A0A7Y4L7E0-F1
#
_entry.id   AF-A0A7Y4L7E0-F1
#
_cell.length_a   1.000
_cell.length_b   1.000
_cell.length_c   1.000
_cell.angle_alpha   90.00
_cell.angle_beta   90.00
_cell.angle_gamma   90.00
#
_symmetry.space_group_name_H-M   'P 1'
#
loop_
_entity.id
_entity.type
_entity.pdbx_description
1 polymer ?
#
loop_
_entity_poly.entity_id
_entity_poly.type
_entity_poly.pdbx_seq_one_letter_code
_entity_poly.pdbx_strand_id
1 'polypeptide(L)'
;MRKLIILGIVLALLGAGVVVTLVGNDYRLRTRELTIPVPGGTLAAVLATPEGEPARGLVVMVHGDGPVEATHDGLYLPWFEAAGDAGFATLSWSKPGIGGSTGNWLAQSMADRASEVSQVLEWARGQSEIPAGPVVLWGASQAGWVLPKVRADAVVAVSPAINWLRQGRFNLLAELDHEKASADERARAIAVSDQTRALLQQNADYDTYRAKTTDPEPMAADRWAFVRRNYTADATADLQALKIPVHLMLGEHDRNVDIAETASTYQRLLGDRLTVRRFAAAHSMARPDVADSELLGLATAVLWPRAVFAPGVLDDYRATLRAL
;
A
#
# COMPACT_ATOMS: atom_id res chain seq x y z
N MET A 1 10.82 -35.60 -36.72
CA MET A 1 11.78 -35.59 -35.59
C MET A 1 11.93 -34.20 -34.96
N ARG A 2 12.39 -33.16 -35.70
CA ARG A 2 12.58 -31.80 -35.16
C ARG A 2 11.32 -31.15 -34.55
N LYS A 3 10.15 -31.32 -35.17
CA LYS A 3 8.86 -30.82 -34.63
C LYS A 3 8.43 -31.50 -33.31
N LEU A 4 8.71 -32.79 -33.16
CA LEU A 4 8.41 -33.55 -31.94
C LEU A 4 9.35 -33.17 -30.79
N ILE A 5 10.62 -32.90 -31.09
CA ILE A 5 11.60 -32.39 -30.11
C ILE A 5 11.20 -30.99 -29.63
N ILE A 6 10.82 -30.09 -30.55
CA ILE A 6 10.34 -28.74 -30.20
C ILE A 6 9.08 -28.82 -29.34
N LEU A 7 8.11 -29.67 -29.70
CA LEU A 7 6.90 -29.87 -28.90
C LEU A 7 7.21 -30.41 -27.50
N GLY A 8 8.13 -31.37 -27.39
CA GLY A 8 8.58 -31.91 -26.11
C GLY A 8 9.25 -30.85 -25.22
N ILE A 9 10.08 -29.99 -25.79
CA ILE A 9 10.72 -28.87 -25.06
C ILE A 9 9.66 -27.86 -24.59
N VAL A 10 8.70 -27.49 -25.45
CA VAL A 10 7.63 -26.57 -25.08
C VAL A 10 6.77 -27.15 -23.94
N LEU A 11 6.39 -28.43 -24.01
CA LEU A 11 5.64 -29.08 -22.95
C LEU A 11 6.42 -29.17 -21.64
N ALA A 12 7.73 -29.45 -21.71
CA ALA A 12 8.59 -29.47 -20.52
C ALA A 12 8.73 -28.07 -19.88
N LEU A 13 8.88 -27.02 -20.68
CA LEU A 13 8.94 -25.63 -20.20
C LEU A 13 7.60 -25.18 -19.59
N LEU A 14 6.48 -25.56 -20.20
CA LEU A 14 5.14 -25.32 -19.66
C LEU A 14 4.93 -26.05 -18.34
N GLY A 15 5.31 -27.33 -18.27
CA GLY A 15 5.24 -28.13 -17.05
C GLY A 15 6.11 -27.56 -15.93
N ALA A 16 7.34 -27.16 -16.23
CA ALA A 16 8.23 -26.50 -15.29
C ALA A 16 7.65 -25.15 -14.82
N GLY A 17 7.07 -24.36 -15.72
CA GLY A 17 6.38 -23.11 -15.39
C GLY A 17 5.23 -23.31 -14.40
N VAL A 18 4.37 -24.32 -14.64
CA VAL A 18 3.27 -24.67 -13.73
C VAL A 18 3.79 -25.07 -12.35
N VAL A 19 4.83 -25.91 -12.29
CA VAL A 19 5.42 -26.33 -11.01
C VAL A 19 6.01 -25.13 -10.26
N VAL A 20 6.74 -24.26 -10.95
CA VAL A 20 7.31 -23.05 -10.35
C VAL A 20 6.20 -22.16 -9.79
N THR A 21 5.12 -21.93 -10.54
CA THR A 21 3.97 -21.15 -10.06
C THR A 21 3.32 -21.78 -8.83
N LEU A 22 3.08 -23.09 -8.85
CA LEU A 22 2.45 -23.79 -7.72
C LEU A 22 3.31 -23.69 -6.46
N VAL A 23 4.61 -23.95 -6.58
CA VAL A 23 5.55 -23.85 -5.44
C VAL A 23 5.72 -22.39 -4.99
N GLY A 24 5.80 -21.45 -5.92
CA GLY A 24 5.97 -20.02 -5.60
C GLY A 24 4.76 -19.40 -4.90
N ASN A 25 3.57 -19.97 -5.11
CA ASN A 25 2.31 -19.56 -4.51
C ASN A 25 1.80 -20.53 -3.42
N ASP A 26 2.62 -21.49 -3.00
CA ASP A 26 2.32 -22.34 -1.84
C ASP A 26 2.60 -21.54 -0.57
N TYR A 27 1.55 -20.97 0.03
CA TYR A 27 1.65 -20.13 1.23
C TYR A 27 1.24 -20.90 2.48
N ARG A 28 2.00 -20.73 3.57
CA ARG A 28 1.74 -21.34 4.89
C ARG A 28 0.66 -20.58 5.67
N LEU A 29 -0.52 -20.46 5.07
CA LEU A 29 -1.66 -19.75 5.65
C LEU A 29 -2.98 -20.31 5.14
N ARG A 30 -4.02 -20.09 5.93
CA ARG A 30 -5.41 -20.31 5.50
C ARG A 30 -6.06 -18.97 5.25
N THR A 31 -6.52 -18.73 4.03
CA THR A 31 -7.38 -17.58 3.69
C THR A 31 -8.85 -17.97 3.77
N ARG A 32 -9.68 -17.02 4.18
CA ARG A 32 -11.13 -17.10 4.05
C ARG A 32 -11.68 -15.75 3.64
N GLU A 33 -12.56 -15.75 2.64
CA GLU A 33 -13.32 -14.57 2.25
C GLU A 33 -14.40 -14.27 3.28
N LEU A 34 -14.61 -12.98 3.54
CA LEU A 34 -15.54 -12.45 4.52
C LEU A 34 -16.30 -11.28 3.91
N THR A 35 -17.49 -11.03 4.45
CA THR A 35 -18.27 -9.83 4.15
C THR A 35 -18.45 -9.06 5.44
N ILE A 36 -17.84 -7.88 5.52
CA ILE A 36 -17.88 -7.03 6.71
C ILE A 36 -19.00 -6.02 6.55
N PRO A 37 -20.04 -6.02 7.40
CA PRO A 37 -21.06 -4.98 7.38
C PRO A 37 -20.51 -3.66 7.89
N VAL A 38 -20.82 -2.56 7.19
CA VAL A 38 -20.49 -1.19 7.58
C VAL A 38 -21.71 -0.27 7.38
N PRO A 39 -21.82 0.86 8.07
CA PRO A 39 -22.85 1.89 7.82
C PRO A 39 -22.76 2.40 6.38
N GLY A 40 -23.60 1.87 5.50
CA GLY A 40 -23.60 2.19 4.07
C GLY A 40 -23.42 0.99 3.13
N GLY A 41 -23.17 -0.21 3.67
CA GLY A 41 -23.18 -1.44 2.90
C GLY A 41 -22.24 -2.50 3.47
N THR A 42 -21.42 -3.09 2.61
CA THR A 42 -20.50 -4.17 2.96
C THR A 42 -19.15 -4.00 2.30
N LEU A 43 -18.11 -4.48 2.98
CA LEU A 43 -16.75 -4.58 2.47
C LEU A 43 -16.41 -6.06 2.25
N ALA A 44 -15.96 -6.40 1.05
CA ALA A 44 -15.41 -7.71 0.74
C ALA A 44 -14.01 -7.82 1.34
N ALA A 45 -13.79 -8.80 2.21
CA ALA A 45 -12.60 -8.93 3.03
C ALA A 45 -11.99 -10.33 2.94
N VAL A 46 -10.72 -10.41 3.31
CA VAL A 46 -9.97 -11.66 3.46
C VAL A 46 -9.38 -11.68 4.87
N LEU A 47 -9.63 -12.78 5.58
CA LEU A 47 -8.94 -13.13 6.81
C LEU A 47 -7.93 -14.23 6.49
N ALA A 48 -6.65 -13.92 6.67
CA ALA A 48 -5.56 -14.89 6.62
C ALA A 48 -5.15 -15.28 8.05
N THR A 49 -5.02 -16.58 8.30
CA THR A 49 -4.60 -17.13 9.61
C THR A 49 -3.42 -18.07 9.42
N PRO A 50 -2.51 -18.17 10.42
CA PRO A 50 -1.44 -19.17 10.38
C PRO A 50 -2.00 -20.59 10.33
N GLU A 51 -1.24 -21.49 9.73
CA GLU A 51 -1.48 -22.92 9.82
C GLU A 51 -1.13 -23.43 11.23
N GLY A 52 -1.96 -24.31 11.78
CA GLY A 52 -1.75 -24.84 13.12
C GLY A 52 -2.34 -23.94 14.21
N GLU A 53 -1.47 -23.39 15.06
CA GLU A 53 -1.83 -22.70 16.30
C GLU A 53 -2.72 -21.46 16.06
N PRO A 54 -3.64 -21.15 17.00
CA PRO A 54 -4.41 -19.92 16.93
C PRO A 54 -3.50 -18.68 16.87
N ALA A 55 -3.89 -17.71 16.05
CA ALA A 55 -3.21 -16.43 16.01
C ALA A 55 -3.27 -15.73 17.38
N ARG A 56 -2.15 -15.14 17.80
CA ARG A 56 -2.04 -14.40 19.07
C ARG A 56 -2.46 -12.95 18.97
N GLY A 57 -2.60 -12.40 17.76
CA GLY A 57 -2.91 -11.01 17.49
C GLY A 57 -3.34 -10.79 16.04
N LEU A 58 -3.70 -9.54 15.71
CA LEU A 58 -4.25 -9.16 14.42
C LEU A 58 -3.41 -8.09 13.73
N VAL A 59 -3.02 -8.32 12.49
CA VAL A 59 -2.56 -7.27 11.57
C VAL A 59 -3.75 -6.79 10.75
N VAL A 60 -3.91 -5.48 10.60
CA VAL A 60 -4.90 -4.86 9.71
C VAL A 60 -4.18 -4.10 8.59
N MET A 61 -4.53 -4.42 7.34
CA MET A 61 -3.95 -3.80 6.15
C MET A 61 -4.69 -2.50 5.80
N VAL A 62 -3.94 -1.40 5.67
CA VAL A 62 -4.44 -0.10 5.23
C VAL A 62 -3.77 0.27 3.91
N HIS A 63 -4.55 0.26 2.84
CA HIS A 63 -4.03 0.39 1.46
C HIS A 63 -3.52 1.80 1.12
N GLY A 64 -2.61 1.86 0.14
CA GLY A 64 -2.15 3.10 -0.50
C GLY A 64 -3.24 3.78 -1.35
N ASP A 65 -2.86 4.65 -2.28
CA ASP A 65 -3.79 5.25 -3.24
C ASP A 65 -4.20 4.24 -4.32
N GLY A 66 -5.36 4.44 -4.98
CA GLY A 66 -5.80 3.60 -6.10
C GLY A 66 -6.84 2.52 -5.75
N PRO A 67 -7.38 1.83 -6.79
CA PRO A 67 -8.44 0.85 -6.66
C PRO A 67 -7.92 -0.51 -6.19
N VAL A 68 -7.66 -0.65 -4.89
CA VAL A 68 -7.05 -1.86 -4.30
C VAL A 68 -8.09 -2.83 -3.76
N GLU A 69 -8.03 -4.09 -4.21
CA GLU A 69 -8.77 -5.21 -3.63
C GLU A 69 -8.03 -5.84 -2.43
N ALA A 70 -8.71 -6.66 -1.63
CA ALA A 70 -8.23 -7.21 -0.36
C ALA A 70 -6.84 -7.87 -0.39
N THR A 71 -6.44 -8.53 -1.47
CA THR A 71 -5.11 -9.18 -1.59
C THR A 71 -4.10 -8.41 -2.42
N HIS A 72 -4.51 -7.28 -3.01
CA HIS A 72 -3.78 -6.52 -4.02
C HIS A 72 -3.24 -7.42 -5.17
N ASP A 73 -4.13 -8.15 -5.83
CA ASP A 73 -3.87 -9.16 -6.85
C ASP A 73 -2.87 -10.22 -6.38
N GLY A 74 -2.99 -10.64 -5.12
CA GLY A 74 -2.10 -11.60 -4.46
C GLY A 74 -0.77 -11.02 -3.96
N LEU A 75 -0.41 -9.77 -4.28
CA LEU A 75 0.85 -9.16 -3.87
C LEU A 75 0.97 -8.98 -2.34
N TYR A 76 -0.13 -9.04 -1.60
CA TYR A 76 -0.11 -9.03 -0.14
C TYR A 76 0.05 -10.41 0.51
N LEU A 77 -0.09 -11.51 -0.23
CA LEU A 77 0.02 -12.85 0.36
C LEU A 77 1.38 -13.12 1.04
N PRO A 78 2.54 -12.65 0.51
CA PRO A 78 3.81 -12.76 1.22
C PRO A 78 3.85 -11.97 2.54
N TRP A 79 3.16 -10.83 2.63
CA TRP A 79 3.01 -10.09 3.89
C TRP A 79 2.11 -10.84 4.88
N PHE A 80 1.02 -11.45 4.39
CA PHE A 80 0.11 -12.25 5.24
C PHE A 80 0.82 -13.47 5.81
N GLU A 81 1.64 -14.15 4.99
CA GLU A 81 2.45 -15.27 5.45
C GLU A 81 3.49 -14.84 6.47
N ALA A 82 4.21 -13.73 6.22
CA ALA A 82 5.19 -13.22 7.17
C ALA A 82 4.56 -12.85 8.53
N ALA A 83 3.32 -12.33 8.52
CA ALA A 83 2.54 -12.11 9.74
C ALA A 83 2.13 -13.44 10.41
N GLY A 84 1.67 -14.41 9.63
CA GLY A 84 1.35 -15.76 10.11
C GLY A 84 2.55 -16.46 10.77
N ASP A 85 3.73 -16.39 10.16
CA ASP A 85 5.00 -16.90 10.70
C ASP A 85 5.43 -16.19 12.00
N ALA A 86 4.87 -15.01 12.29
CA ALA A 86 5.03 -14.28 13.56
C ALA A 86 3.89 -14.53 14.57
N GLY A 87 2.93 -15.39 14.21
CA GLY A 87 1.78 -15.76 15.02
C GLY A 87 0.59 -14.82 14.90
N PHE A 88 0.53 -13.93 13.90
CA PHE A 88 -0.58 -13.00 13.70
C PHE A 88 -1.53 -13.48 12.60
N ALA A 89 -2.83 -13.24 12.82
CA ALA A 89 -3.80 -13.23 11.72
C ALA A 89 -3.68 -11.90 10.96
N THR A 90 -4.06 -11.88 9.70
CA THR A 90 -4.16 -10.64 8.91
C THR A 90 -5.57 -10.45 8.39
N LEU A 91 -6.15 -9.27 8.63
CA LEU A 91 -7.42 -8.84 8.06
C LEU A 91 -7.16 -7.73 7.03
N SER A 92 -7.67 -7.93 5.82
CA SER A 92 -7.58 -6.98 4.72
C SER A 92 -8.89 -6.95 3.97
N TRP A 93 -9.27 -5.82 3.37
CA TRP A 93 -10.51 -5.70 2.61
C TRP A 93 -10.36 -4.87 1.35
N SER A 94 -11.18 -5.16 0.36
CA SER A 94 -11.27 -4.37 -0.87
C SER A 94 -11.85 -3.01 -0.55
N LYS A 95 -11.22 -1.96 -1.06
CA LYS A 95 -11.73 -0.59 -0.88
C LYS A 95 -13.17 -0.44 -1.41
N PRO A 96 -13.94 0.56 -0.93
CA PRO A 96 -15.29 0.80 -1.43
C PRO A 96 -15.37 0.85 -2.97
N GLY A 97 -16.30 0.09 -3.54
CA GLY A 97 -16.50 -0.04 -4.99
C GLY A 97 -15.56 -1.02 -5.70
N ILE A 98 -14.63 -1.67 -4.98
CA ILE A 98 -13.64 -2.60 -5.52
C ILE A 98 -13.89 -4.01 -5.01
N GLY A 99 -13.64 -5.04 -5.82
CA GLY A 99 -13.61 -6.44 -5.37
C GLY A 99 -14.89 -6.93 -4.69
N GLY A 100 -16.06 -6.37 -5.03
CA GLY A 100 -17.35 -6.71 -4.42
C GLY A 100 -17.76 -5.84 -3.22
N SER A 101 -16.89 -4.93 -2.76
CA SER A 101 -17.26 -3.93 -1.75
C SER A 101 -18.22 -2.88 -2.32
N THR A 102 -19.20 -2.48 -1.51
CA THR A 102 -20.13 -1.40 -1.84
C THR A 102 -19.44 -0.02 -1.77
N GLY A 103 -20.01 0.98 -2.43
CA GLY A 103 -19.55 2.39 -2.34
C GLY A 103 -18.55 2.79 -3.42
N ASN A 104 -17.76 3.85 -3.13
CA ASN A 104 -16.73 4.37 -4.03
C ASN A 104 -15.60 5.00 -3.19
N TRP A 105 -14.39 4.48 -3.28
CA TRP A 105 -13.24 4.96 -2.52
C TRP A 105 -12.85 6.42 -2.86
N LEU A 106 -13.14 6.90 -4.08
CA LEU A 106 -12.92 8.31 -4.48
C LEU A 106 -13.89 9.28 -3.79
N ALA A 107 -14.95 8.77 -3.16
CA ALA A 107 -15.86 9.56 -2.34
C ALA A 107 -15.30 9.86 -0.93
N GLN A 108 -14.25 9.17 -0.49
CA GLN A 108 -13.73 9.26 0.87
C GLN A 108 -12.74 10.43 1.06
N SER A 109 -12.79 11.04 2.25
CA SER A 109 -11.68 11.79 2.82
C SER A 109 -10.72 10.86 3.58
N MET A 110 -9.52 11.33 3.94
CA MET A 110 -8.62 10.56 4.82
C MET A 110 -9.22 10.29 6.21
N ALA A 111 -10.11 11.16 6.69
CA ALA A 111 -10.87 10.92 7.93
C ALA A 111 -11.91 9.81 7.75
N ASP A 112 -12.62 9.78 6.62
CA ASP A 112 -13.56 8.71 6.30
C ASP A 112 -12.84 7.36 6.20
N ARG A 113 -11.64 7.34 5.60
CA ARG A 113 -10.79 6.15 5.56
C ARG A 113 -10.39 5.68 6.96
N ALA A 114 -10.00 6.57 7.86
CA ALA A 114 -9.67 6.20 9.25
C ALA A 114 -10.90 5.69 10.03
N SER A 115 -12.06 6.29 9.78
CA SER A 115 -13.34 5.83 10.32
C SER A 115 -13.67 4.42 9.82
N GLU A 116 -13.46 4.12 8.54
CA GLU A 116 -13.66 2.78 7.97
C GLU A 116 -12.78 1.74 8.67
N VAL A 117 -11.47 2.00 8.85
CA VAL A 117 -10.59 1.09 9.60
C VAL A 117 -11.09 0.87 11.03
N SER A 118 -11.55 1.93 11.70
CA SER A 118 -12.04 1.85 13.07
C SER A 118 -13.32 1.00 13.18
N GLN A 119 -14.21 1.10 12.20
CA GLN A 119 -15.44 0.30 12.12
C GLN A 119 -15.15 -1.17 11.84
N VAL A 120 -14.19 -1.46 10.95
CA VAL A 120 -13.73 -2.83 10.71
C VAL A 120 -13.12 -3.43 11.98
N LEU A 121 -12.30 -2.68 12.72
CA LEU A 121 -11.73 -3.12 13.99
C LEU A 121 -12.81 -3.35 15.07
N GLU A 122 -13.83 -2.50 15.13
CA GLU A 122 -14.96 -2.69 16.05
C GLU A 122 -15.74 -3.96 15.72
N TRP A 123 -16.08 -4.18 14.44
CA TRP A 123 -16.72 -5.41 13.98
C TRP A 123 -15.86 -6.63 14.31
N ALA A 124 -14.55 -6.54 14.07
CA ALA A 124 -13.60 -7.63 14.26
C ALA A 124 -13.51 -8.09 15.72
N ARG A 125 -13.58 -7.17 16.69
CA ARG A 125 -13.63 -7.49 18.14
C ARG A 125 -14.84 -8.33 18.54
N GLY A 126 -15.93 -8.28 17.77
CA GLY A 126 -17.12 -9.07 18.00
C GLY A 126 -17.08 -10.49 17.42
N GLN A 127 -16.05 -10.84 16.65
CA GLN A 127 -15.95 -12.13 15.98
C GLN A 127 -15.08 -13.10 16.77
N SER A 128 -15.61 -14.27 17.13
CA SER A 128 -14.89 -15.29 17.91
C SER A 128 -13.70 -15.91 17.16
N GLU A 129 -13.73 -15.84 15.83
CA GLU A 129 -12.70 -16.33 14.91
C GLU A 129 -11.54 -15.34 14.70
N ILE A 130 -11.66 -14.10 15.19
CA ILE A 130 -10.61 -13.09 15.13
C ILE A 130 -9.95 -12.99 16.50
N PRO A 131 -8.60 -13.00 16.58
CA PRO A 131 -7.90 -12.97 17.85
C PRO A 131 -8.11 -11.64 18.60
N ALA A 132 -8.37 -11.73 19.90
CA ALA A 132 -8.55 -10.58 20.79
C ALA A 132 -7.22 -9.98 21.32
N GLY A 133 -6.08 -10.40 20.76
CA GLY A 133 -4.76 -9.93 21.17
C GLY A 133 -4.37 -8.58 20.57
N PRO A 134 -3.06 -8.25 20.52
CA PRO A 134 -2.59 -6.96 20.02
C PRO A 134 -2.98 -6.74 18.56
N VAL A 135 -3.38 -5.51 18.26
CA VAL A 135 -3.70 -5.03 16.92
C VAL A 135 -2.54 -4.22 16.36
N VAL A 136 -2.05 -4.61 15.20
CA VAL A 136 -1.00 -3.90 14.46
C VAL A 136 -1.60 -3.37 13.16
N LEU A 137 -1.42 -2.08 12.89
CA LEU A 137 -1.76 -1.53 11.58
C LEU A 137 -0.55 -1.66 10.67
N TRP A 138 -0.70 -2.34 9.55
CA TRP A 138 0.24 -2.27 8.44
C TRP A 138 -0.33 -1.31 7.40
N GLY A 139 0.45 -0.35 6.90
CA GLY A 139 -0.04 0.50 5.84
C GLY A 139 1.05 1.15 5.01
N ALA A 140 0.75 1.32 3.71
CA ALA A 140 1.70 1.81 2.74
C ALA A 140 1.28 3.13 2.07
N SER A 141 2.24 3.96 1.69
CA SER A 141 2.01 5.15 0.85
C SER A 141 0.97 6.10 1.45
N GLN A 142 -0.13 6.40 0.73
CA GLN A 142 -1.28 7.21 1.19
C GLN A 142 -1.82 6.80 2.58
N ALA A 143 -1.65 5.54 2.99
CA ALA A 143 -2.05 5.09 4.33
C ALA A 143 -1.37 5.88 5.45
N GLY A 144 -0.22 6.52 5.21
CA GLY A 144 0.45 7.40 6.16
C GLY A 144 -0.44 8.52 6.74
N TRP A 145 -1.43 8.99 5.98
CA TRP A 145 -2.43 9.96 6.47
C TRP A 145 -3.56 9.35 7.28
N VAL A 146 -3.72 8.02 7.22
CA VAL A 146 -4.81 7.27 7.86
C VAL A 146 -4.34 6.62 9.16
N LEU A 147 -3.19 5.94 9.11
CA LEU A 147 -2.62 5.17 10.22
C LEU A 147 -2.62 5.92 11.57
N PRO A 148 -2.12 7.17 11.69
CA PRO A 148 -2.00 7.82 12.99
C PRO A 148 -3.35 8.26 13.61
N LYS A 149 -4.46 8.13 12.86
CA LYS A 149 -5.82 8.47 13.32
C LYS A 149 -6.54 7.28 13.95
N VAL A 150 -6.01 6.07 13.77
CA VAL A 150 -6.68 4.82 14.16
C VAL A 150 -6.04 4.26 15.42
N ARG A 151 -6.88 3.79 16.36
CA ARG A 151 -6.41 3.15 17.59
C ARG A 151 -5.93 1.73 17.32
N ALA A 152 -4.67 1.46 17.65
CA ALA A 152 -4.02 0.15 17.60
C ALA A 152 -2.93 0.06 18.67
N ASP A 153 -2.27 -1.09 18.80
CA ASP A 153 -1.18 -1.32 19.75
C ASP A 153 0.20 -1.03 19.14
N ALA A 154 0.35 -1.18 17.82
CA ALA A 154 1.55 -0.79 17.06
C ALA A 154 1.22 -0.45 15.60
N VAL A 155 2.17 0.19 14.92
CA VAL A 155 2.08 0.50 13.48
C VAL A 155 3.34 0.01 12.76
N VAL A 156 3.15 -0.67 11.62
CA VAL A 156 4.18 -0.88 10.60
C VAL A 156 3.83 0.02 9.41
N ALA A 157 4.62 1.08 9.21
CA ALA A 157 4.42 2.04 8.15
C ALA A 157 5.44 1.79 7.02
N VAL A 158 4.95 1.48 5.82
CA VAL A 158 5.77 1.11 4.66
C VAL A 158 5.79 2.24 3.64
N SER A 159 6.90 2.94 3.52
CA SER A 159 7.04 4.16 2.71
C SER A 159 5.82 5.10 2.82
N PRO A 160 5.46 5.52 4.05
CA PRO A 160 4.25 6.30 4.27
C PRO A 160 4.39 7.75 3.77
N ALA A 161 3.27 8.29 3.33
CA ALA A 161 3.07 9.70 3.04
C ALA A 161 2.98 10.54 4.32
N ILE A 162 3.52 11.78 4.31
CA ILE A 162 3.30 12.76 5.40
C ILE A 162 2.46 13.93 4.94
N ASN A 163 2.85 14.63 3.87
CA ASN A 163 2.13 15.78 3.36
C ASN A 163 1.90 15.64 1.87
N TRP A 164 0.64 15.74 1.45
CA TRP A 164 0.22 15.54 0.07
C TRP A 164 0.97 16.43 -0.92
N LEU A 165 1.08 17.72 -0.64
CA LEU A 165 1.66 18.69 -1.57
C LEU A 165 3.18 18.52 -1.71
N ARG A 166 3.88 18.29 -0.59
CA ARG A 166 5.34 18.08 -0.61
C ARG A 166 5.68 16.77 -1.29
N GLN A 167 4.97 15.70 -0.94
CA GLN A 167 5.13 14.41 -1.60
C GLN A 167 4.82 14.48 -3.10
N GLY A 168 3.72 15.14 -3.49
CA GLY A 168 3.37 15.29 -4.91
C GLY A 168 4.45 16.03 -5.71
N ARG A 169 5.06 17.06 -5.12
CA ARG A 169 6.20 17.76 -5.74
C ARG A 169 7.43 16.86 -5.84
N PHE A 170 7.77 16.13 -4.77
CA PHE A 170 8.88 15.18 -4.79
C PHE A 170 8.70 14.12 -5.88
N ASN A 171 7.54 13.46 -5.90
CA ASN A 171 7.27 12.40 -6.87
C ASN A 171 7.39 12.89 -8.31
N LEU A 172 6.79 14.04 -8.63
CA LEU A 172 6.93 14.64 -9.95
C LEU A 172 8.41 14.85 -10.35
N LEU A 173 9.23 15.39 -9.45
CA LEU A 173 10.64 15.65 -9.75
C LEU A 173 11.45 14.35 -9.86
N ALA A 174 11.18 13.37 -9.00
CA ALA A 174 11.83 12.06 -9.02
C ALA A 174 11.53 11.27 -10.30
N GLU A 175 10.28 11.32 -10.79
CA GLU A 175 9.91 10.71 -12.08
C GLU A 175 10.63 11.40 -13.25
N LEU A 176 10.62 12.73 -13.28
CA LEU A 176 11.34 13.49 -14.31
C LEU A 176 12.86 13.21 -14.31
N ASP A 177 13.46 13.01 -13.13
CA ASP A 177 14.86 12.62 -13.00
C ASP A 177 15.09 11.19 -13.56
N HIS A 178 14.22 10.25 -13.21
CA HIS A 178 14.30 8.86 -13.67
C HIS A 178 14.15 8.74 -15.18
N GLU A 179 13.19 9.45 -15.77
CA GLU A 179 12.96 9.52 -17.21
C GLU A 179 14.02 10.33 -17.96
N LYS A 180 14.94 10.99 -17.24
CA LYS A 180 15.97 11.88 -17.79
C LYS A 180 15.36 13.02 -18.62
N ALA A 181 14.24 13.56 -18.15
CA ALA A 181 13.53 14.64 -18.80
C ALA A 181 14.43 15.87 -19.01
N SER A 182 14.28 16.52 -20.16
CA SER A 182 14.95 17.77 -20.48
C SER A 182 14.52 18.91 -19.56
N ALA A 183 15.29 20.00 -19.55
CA ALA A 183 14.94 21.20 -18.78
C ALA A 183 13.56 21.77 -19.18
N ASP A 184 13.22 21.72 -20.47
CA ASP A 184 11.95 22.21 -20.99
C ASP A 184 10.77 21.31 -20.60
N GLU A 185 10.95 20.00 -20.61
CA GLU A 185 9.93 19.05 -20.11
C GLU A 185 9.69 19.24 -18.62
N ARG A 186 10.77 19.36 -17.84
CA ARG A 186 10.68 19.65 -16.41
C ARG A 186 9.96 20.96 -16.12
N ALA A 187 10.31 22.04 -16.80
CA ALA A 187 9.66 23.34 -16.62
C ALA A 187 8.16 23.29 -16.94
N ARG A 188 7.79 22.60 -18.03
CA ARG A 188 6.38 22.40 -18.41
C ARG A 188 5.62 21.59 -17.38
N ALA A 189 6.15 20.45 -16.95
CA ALA A 189 5.50 19.58 -15.97
C ALA A 189 5.32 20.27 -14.61
N ILE A 190 6.32 21.06 -14.18
CA ILE A 190 6.21 21.89 -12.97
C ILE A 190 5.09 22.92 -13.10
N ALA A 191 5.02 23.62 -14.25
CA ALA A 191 3.99 24.63 -14.50
C ALA A 191 2.57 24.03 -14.50
N VAL A 192 2.37 22.86 -15.12
CA VAL A 192 1.08 22.13 -15.08
C VAL A 192 0.69 21.77 -13.65
N SER A 193 1.65 21.26 -12.86
CA SER A 193 1.43 20.92 -11.45
C SER A 193 1.08 22.15 -10.60
N ASP A 194 1.77 23.28 -10.80
CA ASP A 194 1.47 24.54 -10.09
C ASP A 194 0.11 25.11 -10.50
N GLN A 195 -0.27 25.02 -11.78
CA GLN A 195 -1.60 25.40 -12.25
C GLN A 195 -2.69 24.55 -11.58
N THR A 196 -2.50 23.23 -11.52
CA THR A 196 -3.41 22.30 -10.84
C THR A 196 -3.55 22.69 -9.36
N ARG A 197 -2.44 22.98 -8.68
CA ARG A 197 -2.47 23.45 -7.29
C ARG A 197 -3.23 24.78 -7.12
N ALA A 198 -3.03 25.73 -8.02
CA ALA A 198 -3.75 27.00 -7.98
C ALA A 198 -5.27 26.80 -8.14
N LEU A 199 -5.70 25.89 -9.02
CA LEU A 199 -7.10 25.51 -9.20
C LEU A 199 -7.69 24.85 -7.94
N LEU A 200 -6.91 23.98 -7.28
CA LEU A 200 -7.30 23.38 -5.99
C LEU A 200 -7.45 24.45 -4.89
N GLN A 201 -6.52 25.41 -4.81
CA GLN A 201 -6.56 26.51 -3.84
C GLN A 201 -7.75 27.46 -4.07
N GLN A 202 -8.16 27.65 -5.33
CA GLN A 202 -9.35 28.40 -5.70
C GLN A 202 -10.66 27.60 -5.47
N ASN A 203 -10.57 26.36 -5.00
CA ASN A 203 -11.70 25.43 -4.88
C ASN A 203 -12.50 25.30 -6.19
N ALA A 204 -11.79 25.24 -7.33
CA ALA A 204 -12.40 25.12 -8.64
C ALA A 204 -13.23 23.83 -8.75
N ASP A 205 -14.45 23.93 -9.27
CA ASP A 205 -15.24 22.77 -9.65
C ASP A 205 -14.61 22.02 -10.85
N TYR A 206 -15.22 20.90 -11.23
CA TYR A 206 -14.68 20.08 -12.31
C TYR A 206 -14.70 20.79 -13.66
N ASP A 207 -15.77 21.50 -13.99
CA ASP A 207 -15.90 22.21 -15.27
C ASP A 207 -14.85 23.31 -15.40
N THR A 208 -14.62 24.07 -14.31
CA THR A 208 -13.54 25.08 -14.26
C THR A 208 -12.17 24.44 -14.37
N TYR A 209 -11.93 23.31 -13.70
CA TYR A 209 -10.67 22.56 -13.82
C TYR A 209 -10.45 22.10 -15.27
N ARG A 210 -11.43 21.46 -15.89
CA ARG A 210 -11.33 20.94 -17.26
C ARG A 210 -11.17 22.01 -18.30
N ALA A 211 -11.79 23.17 -18.13
CA ALA A 211 -11.63 24.29 -19.05
C ALA A 211 -10.26 24.97 -18.96
N LYS A 212 -9.55 24.84 -17.83
CA LYS A 212 -8.29 25.57 -17.57
C LYS A 212 -7.05 24.71 -17.55
N THR A 213 -7.16 23.42 -17.23
CA THR A 213 -6.00 22.53 -17.10
C THR A 213 -5.22 22.43 -18.41
N THR A 214 -3.90 22.50 -18.30
CA THR A 214 -2.96 22.27 -19.40
C THR A 214 -2.32 20.89 -19.34
N ASP A 215 -2.77 20.06 -18.41
CA ASP A 215 -2.37 18.66 -18.28
C ASP A 215 -2.81 17.86 -19.53
N PRO A 216 -1.90 17.15 -20.23
CA PRO A 216 -2.27 16.30 -21.35
C PRO A 216 -3.15 15.11 -20.95
N GLU A 217 -3.12 14.70 -19.68
CA GLU A 217 -3.91 13.60 -19.12
C GLU A 217 -4.79 14.09 -17.95
N PRO A 218 -5.77 14.95 -18.24
CA PRO A 218 -6.56 15.60 -17.20
C PRO A 218 -7.41 14.59 -16.41
N MET A 219 -7.46 14.76 -15.09
CA MET A 219 -8.22 13.92 -14.17
C MET A 219 -9.69 13.80 -14.58
N ALA A 220 -10.26 12.61 -14.36
CA ALA A 220 -11.70 12.40 -14.39
C ALA A 220 -12.42 13.14 -13.25
N ALA A 221 -13.74 13.29 -13.34
CA ALA A 221 -14.54 14.10 -12.42
C ALA A 221 -14.49 13.63 -10.96
N ASP A 222 -14.61 12.32 -10.75
CA ASP A 222 -14.52 11.68 -9.45
C ASP A 222 -13.11 11.80 -8.85
N ARG A 223 -12.07 11.64 -9.66
CA ARG A 223 -10.68 11.83 -9.23
C ARG A 223 -10.40 13.28 -8.85
N TRP A 224 -10.87 14.26 -9.64
CA TRP A 224 -10.76 15.67 -9.27
C TRP A 224 -11.47 15.94 -7.93
N ALA A 225 -12.68 15.43 -7.75
CA ALA A 225 -13.41 15.58 -6.50
C ALA A 225 -12.67 14.97 -5.30
N PHE A 226 -12.06 13.79 -5.48
CA PHE A 226 -11.22 13.15 -4.47
C PHE A 226 -9.99 13.98 -4.10
N VAL A 227 -9.25 14.49 -5.10
CA VAL A 227 -8.07 15.32 -4.87
C VAL A 227 -8.47 16.64 -4.21
N ARG A 228 -9.53 17.30 -4.68
CA ARG A 228 -10.01 18.56 -4.11
C ARG A 228 -10.41 18.43 -2.64
N ARG A 229 -10.91 17.26 -2.23
CA ARG A 229 -11.22 16.94 -0.83
C ARG A 229 -9.98 16.70 0.04
N ASN A 230 -8.89 16.16 -0.53
CA ASN A 230 -7.79 15.57 0.24
C ASN A 230 -6.42 16.24 0.04
N TYR A 231 -6.24 17.15 -0.91
CA TYR A 231 -4.92 17.68 -1.27
C TYR A 231 -4.18 18.43 -0.14
N THR A 232 -4.89 18.79 0.93
CA THR A 232 -4.33 19.41 2.14
C THR A 232 -3.95 18.41 3.23
N ALA A 233 -4.08 17.10 2.97
CA ALA A 233 -3.74 16.06 3.93
C ALA A 233 -2.29 16.19 4.42
N ASP A 234 -2.14 16.25 5.74
CA ASP A 234 -0.86 16.31 6.44
C ASP A 234 -0.97 15.48 7.74
N ALA A 235 -0.12 14.47 7.89
CA ALA A 235 -0.11 13.57 9.05
C ALA A 235 0.67 14.12 10.25
N THR A 236 1.34 15.27 10.13
CA THR A 236 2.26 15.80 11.16
C THR A 236 1.60 15.92 12.54
N ALA A 237 0.39 16.49 12.59
CA ALA A 237 -0.33 16.68 13.86
C ALA A 237 -0.76 15.34 14.48
N ASP A 238 -1.25 14.41 13.66
CA ASP A 238 -1.67 13.09 14.12
C ASP A 238 -0.47 12.25 14.60
N LEU A 239 0.66 12.30 13.88
CA LEU A 239 1.90 11.63 14.28
C LEU A 239 2.45 12.18 15.62
N GLN A 240 2.36 13.49 15.85
CA GLN A 240 2.74 14.09 17.13
C GLN A 240 1.85 13.61 18.29
N ALA A 241 0.55 13.41 18.00
CA ALA A 241 -0.43 12.93 18.97
C ALA A 241 -0.32 11.42 19.24
N LEU A 242 0.11 10.62 18.25
CA LEU A 242 0.30 9.18 18.37
C LEU A 242 1.19 8.85 19.57
N LYS A 243 0.89 7.78 20.33
CA LYS A 243 1.63 7.35 21.54
C LYS A 243 2.08 5.90 21.54
N ILE A 244 1.84 5.17 20.44
CA ILE A 244 2.21 3.77 20.29
C ILE A 244 3.53 3.61 19.52
N PRO A 245 4.18 2.43 19.59
CA PRO A 245 5.35 2.11 18.77
C PRO A 245 5.04 2.14 17.27
N VAL A 246 5.99 2.65 16.49
CA VAL A 246 5.94 2.69 15.03
C VAL A 246 7.23 2.11 14.46
N HIS A 247 7.08 1.13 13.58
CA HIS A 247 8.17 0.62 12.76
C HIS A 247 8.04 1.19 11.35
N LEU A 248 9.03 1.96 10.92
CA LEU A 248 9.06 2.66 9.65
C LEU A 248 10.00 1.94 8.68
N MET A 249 9.45 1.39 7.60
CA MET A 249 10.18 0.72 6.53
C MET A 249 10.27 1.66 5.32
N LEU A 250 11.47 1.92 4.80
CA LEU A 250 11.72 2.87 3.71
C LEU A 250 12.55 2.22 2.60
N GLY A 251 12.17 2.47 1.34
CA GLY A 251 12.91 2.03 0.16
C GLY A 251 13.89 3.10 -0.31
N GLU A 252 15.17 2.77 -0.47
CA GLU A 252 16.20 3.71 -0.90
C GLU A 252 16.06 4.18 -2.36
N HIS A 253 15.30 3.44 -3.16
CA HIS A 253 14.96 3.76 -4.55
C HIS A 253 13.51 4.23 -4.71
N ASP A 254 12.90 4.71 -3.63
CA ASP A 254 11.53 5.21 -3.63
C ASP A 254 11.44 6.54 -4.40
N ARG A 255 10.61 6.55 -5.45
CA ARG A 255 10.32 7.73 -6.28
C ARG A 255 9.00 8.41 -5.89
N ASN A 256 8.22 7.83 -5.00
CA ASN A 256 6.88 8.32 -4.65
C ASN A 256 6.87 9.14 -3.36
N VAL A 257 7.74 8.82 -2.39
CA VAL A 257 7.90 9.57 -1.14
C VAL A 257 9.35 9.96 -0.90
N ASP A 258 9.55 11.19 -0.40
CA ASP A 258 10.87 11.64 0.02
C ASP A 258 11.26 10.89 1.31
N ILE A 259 12.09 9.86 1.20
CA ILE A 259 12.49 9.04 2.36
C ILE A 259 13.35 9.81 3.37
N ALA A 260 14.05 10.87 2.96
CA ALA A 260 14.84 11.69 3.86
C ALA A 260 13.93 12.62 4.68
N GLU A 261 12.96 13.27 4.03
CA GLU A 261 11.90 14.01 4.71
C GLU A 261 11.12 13.09 5.66
N THR A 262 10.73 11.91 5.17
CA THR A 262 9.91 10.97 5.94
C THR A 262 10.64 10.47 7.17
N ALA A 263 11.88 9.99 7.04
CA ALA A 263 12.67 9.52 8.17
C ALA A 263 12.89 10.62 9.21
N SER A 264 13.31 11.81 8.77
CA SER A 264 13.61 12.93 9.68
C SER A 264 12.36 13.45 10.41
N THR A 265 11.21 13.48 9.72
CA THR A 265 9.95 13.91 10.33
C THR A 265 9.42 12.89 11.32
N TYR A 266 9.39 11.60 10.98
CA TYR A 266 8.98 10.56 11.92
C TYR A 266 9.87 10.56 13.16
N GLN A 267 11.20 10.62 12.98
CA GLN A 267 12.16 10.63 14.10
C GLN A 267 11.92 11.80 15.05
N ARG A 268 11.72 12.99 14.49
CA ARG A 268 11.47 14.22 15.25
C ARG A 268 10.16 14.17 16.04
N LEU A 269 9.09 13.56 15.49
CA LEU A 269 7.77 13.55 16.11
C LEU A 269 7.58 12.39 17.09
N LEU A 270 8.19 11.24 16.84
CA LEU A 270 7.95 10.01 17.60
C LEU A 270 9.05 9.69 18.61
N GLY A 271 10.29 10.13 18.38
CA GLY A 271 11.42 9.87 19.26
C GLY A 271 11.66 8.37 19.47
N ASP A 272 11.74 7.95 20.73
CA ASP A 272 12.04 6.56 21.13
C ASP A 272 10.95 5.54 20.77
N ARG A 273 9.80 6.00 20.29
CA ARG A 273 8.71 5.13 19.81
C ARG A 273 8.90 4.71 18.37
N LEU A 274 9.92 5.20 17.69
CA LEU A 274 10.20 4.90 16.30
C LEU A 274 11.37 3.93 16.15
N THR A 275 11.16 2.88 15.38
CA THR A 275 12.23 2.10 14.75
C THR A 275 12.24 2.41 13.26
N VAL A 276 13.40 2.66 12.66
CA VAL A 276 13.54 2.93 11.23
C VAL A 276 14.39 1.86 10.56
N ARG A 277 13.90 1.32 9.44
CA ARG A 277 14.64 0.44 8.55
C ARG A 277 14.59 0.92 7.10
N ARG A 278 15.74 0.79 6.45
CA ARG A 278 15.97 1.15 5.06
C ARG A 278 16.36 -0.10 4.29
N PHE A 279 15.84 -0.21 3.07
CA PHE A 279 16.10 -1.33 2.18
C PHE A 279 16.50 -0.79 0.82
N ALA A 280 17.40 -1.48 0.12
CA ALA A 280 17.67 -1.25 -1.30
C ALA A 280 16.46 -1.71 -2.15
N ALA A 281 15.38 -0.93 -2.07
CA ALA A 281 14.05 -1.27 -2.55
C ALA A 281 13.35 -0.04 -3.15
N ALA A 282 12.40 -0.27 -4.05
CA ALA A 282 11.50 0.73 -4.58
C ALA A 282 10.35 1.04 -3.58
N HIS A 283 9.39 1.88 -4.00
CA HIS A 283 8.29 2.35 -3.16
C HIS A 283 7.45 1.23 -2.51
N SER A 284 7.18 0.16 -3.24
CA SER A 284 6.43 -1.01 -2.77
C SER A 284 7.25 -1.99 -1.93
N MET A 285 8.48 -1.61 -1.53
CA MET A 285 9.53 -2.49 -1.01
C MET A 285 9.99 -3.59 -1.99
N ALA A 286 9.59 -3.50 -3.26
CA ALA A 286 10.05 -4.39 -4.31
C ALA A 286 11.54 -4.17 -4.62
N ARG A 287 12.20 -5.20 -5.15
CA ARG A 287 13.54 -5.04 -5.73
C ARG A 287 13.49 -4.01 -6.87
N PRO A 288 14.49 -3.12 -7.01
CA PRO A 288 14.45 -2.06 -8.03
C PRO A 288 14.32 -2.59 -9.47
N ASP A 289 15.01 -3.67 -9.81
CA ASP A 289 14.93 -4.33 -11.12
C ASP A 289 13.53 -4.88 -11.43
N VAL A 290 12.84 -5.43 -10.42
CA VAL A 290 11.46 -5.90 -10.52
C VAL A 290 10.49 -4.72 -10.66
N ALA A 291 10.73 -3.62 -9.94
CA ALA A 291 9.87 -2.44 -9.96
C ALA A 291 9.98 -1.64 -11.26
N ASP A 292 11.18 -1.54 -11.84
CA ASP A 292 11.45 -0.74 -13.06
C ASP A 292 11.11 -1.51 -14.36
N SER A 293 10.69 -2.78 -14.28
CA SER A 293 10.36 -3.59 -15.44
C SER A 293 8.98 -4.24 -15.28
N GLU A 294 8.00 -3.80 -16.08
CA GLU A 294 6.65 -4.38 -16.06
C GLU A 294 6.66 -5.89 -16.31
N LEU A 295 7.44 -6.35 -17.29
CA LEU A 295 7.53 -7.78 -17.65
C LEU A 295 8.15 -8.60 -16.52
N LEU A 296 9.28 -8.16 -15.97
CA LEU A 296 9.94 -8.86 -14.86
C LEU A 296 9.10 -8.79 -13.58
N GLY A 297 8.47 -7.64 -13.34
CA GLY A 297 7.51 -7.40 -12.27
C GLY A 297 6.37 -8.40 -12.29
N LEU A 298 5.64 -8.46 -13.41
CA LEU A 298 4.53 -9.37 -13.62
C LEU A 298 4.99 -10.84 -13.52
N ALA A 299 6.07 -11.21 -14.20
CA ALA A 299 6.58 -12.57 -14.16
C ALA A 299 6.96 -13.00 -12.73
N THR A 300 7.64 -12.12 -11.98
CA THR A 300 8.02 -12.41 -10.59
C THR A 300 6.80 -12.50 -9.69
N ALA A 301 5.84 -11.58 -9.82
CA ALA A 301 4.61 -11.57 -9.03
C ALA A 301 3.78 -12.84 -9.24
N VAL A 302 3.71 -13.36 -10.46
CA VAL A 302 2.94 -14.57 -10.79
C VAL A 302 3.68 -15.85 -10.41
N LEU A 303 4.97 -15.95 -10.77
CA LEU A 303 5.73 -17.20 -10.64
C LEU A 303 6.32 -17.38 -9.24
N TRP A 304 6.79 -16.29 -8.62
CA TRP A 304 7.49 -16.34 -7.34
C TRP A 304 7.28 -15.05 -6.51
N PRO A 305 6.04 -14.77 -6.09
CA PRO A 305 5.66 -13.49 -5.47
C PRO A 305 6.53 -13.07 -4.28
N ARG A 306 7.08 -14.02 -3.50
CA ARG A 306 8.04 -13.70 -2.41
C ARG A 306 9.30 -12.99 -2.89
N ALA A 307 9.75 -13.24 -4.12
CA ALA A 307 10.91 -12.59 -4.72
C ALA A 307 10.60 -11.22 -5.33
N VAL A 308 9.36 -10.73 -5.24
CA VAL A 308 9.08 -9.32 -5.56
C VAL A 308 9.85 -8.41 -4.61
N PHE A 309 9.87 -8.74 -3.31
CA PHE A 309 10.43 -7.89 -2.27
C PHE A 309 11.95 -7.91 -2.21
N ALA A 310 12.54 -6.78 -1.82
CA ALA A 310 13.97 -6.68 -1.58
C ALA A 310 14.42 -7.58 -0.41
N PRO A 311 15.67 -8.07 -0.42
CA PRO A 311 16.21 -8.90 0.65
C PRO A 311 16.01 -8.28 2.03
N GLY A 312 15.54 -9.08 3.00
CA GLY A 312 15.35 -8.67 4.40
C GLY A 312 14.03 -7.96 4.70
N VAL A 313 13.26 -7.52 3.70
CA VAL A 313 11.98 -6.80 3.91
C VAL A 313 10.99 -7.63 4.72
N LEU A 314 10.69 -8.85 4.29
CA LEU A 314 9.73 -9.73 4.97
C LEU A 314 10.27 -10.26 6.31
N ASP A 315 11.58 -10.45 6.41
CA ASP A 315 12.22 -10.92 7.65
C ASP A 315 12.19 -9.86 8.74
N ASP A 316 12.46 -8.59 8.39
CA ASP A 316 12.38 -7.46 9.29
C ASP A 316 10.94 -7.22 9.77
N TYR A 317 9.96 -7.28 8.86
CA TYR A 317 8.55 -7.22 9.22
C TYR A 317 8.14 -8.32 10.19
N ARG A 318 8.53 -9.58 9.91
CA ARG A 318 8.28 -10.72 10.81
C ARG A 318 8.94 -10.52 12.18
N ALA A 319 10.17 -10.02 12.22
CA ALA A 319 10.90 -9.75 13.46
C ALA A 319 10.23 -8.67 14.29
N THR A 320 9.78 -7.58 13.67
CA THR A 320 9.01 -6.52 14.31
C THR A 320 7.74 -7.05 14.96
N LEU A 321 6.97 -7.87 14.25
CA LEU A 321 5.77 -8.49 14.81
C LEU A 321 6.08 -9.44 15.97
N ARG A 322 7.17 -10.21 15.91
CA ARG A 322 7.58 -11.11 17.01
C ARG A 322 8.00 -10.37 18.28
N ALA A 323 8.46 -9.13 18.16
CA ALA A 323 8.93 -8.32 19.28
C ALA A 323 7.79 -7.65 20.08
N LEU A 324 6.56 -7.67 19.56
CA LEU A 324 5.35 -7.17 20.24
C LEU A 324 4.78 -8.21 21.21
#